data_AF-A0A560VPI3-F1
#
_entry.id   AF-A0A560VPI3-F1
#
_cell.length_a   1.000
_cell.length_b   1.000
_cell.length_c   1.000
_cell.angle_alpha   90.00
_cell.angle_beta   90.00
_cell.angle_gamma   90.00
#
_symmetry.space_group_name_H-M   'P 1'
#
loop_
_entity.id
_entity.type
_entity.pdbx_description
1 polymer ?
#
loop_
_entity_poly.entity_id
_entity_poly.type
_entity_poly.pdbx_seq_one_letter_code
_entity_poly.pdbx_strand_id
1 'polypeptide(L)'
;MVFCPMCDGVYPIVHILPRGMDMDGKPPAFEGDRTACGARLIASQASATAEPTQKPWRVKSPAVSHQTVNDNPGLYQGRFHVMDEATGRSIANHPYTLYASDGSVISGRTDENGYTQWHEAESPASLRFASPSTQVRGGAGDQ
;
A
#
# COMPACT_ATOMS: atom_id res chain seq x y z
N MET A 1 -3.49 13.39 -25.53
CA MET A 1 -4.08 12.89 -26.79
C MET A 1 -3.56 11.47 -27.02
N VAL A 2 -4.27 10.62 -27.76
CA VAL A 2 -3.95 9.19 -27.93
C VAL A 2 -4.12 8.79 -29.39
N PHE A 3 -3.16 8.02 -29.92
CA PHE A 3 -3.25 7.47 -31.26
C PHE A 3 -4.13 6.22 -31.28
N CYS A 4 -5.09 6.16 -32.20
CA CYS A 4 -5.96 5.01 -32.42
C CYS A 4 -5.61 4.34 -33.75
N PRO A 5 -5.11 3.09 -33.75
CA PRO A 5 -4.74 2.39 -34.99
C PRO A 5 -5.94 1.95 -35.82
N MET A 6 -7.14 1.84 -35.22
CA MET A 6 -8.37 1.48 -35.95
C MET A 6 -8.93 2.65 -36.75
N CYS A 7 -8.79 3.88 -36.25
CA CYS A 7 -9.29 5.09 -36.89
C CYS A 7 -8.18 5.87 -37.62
N ASP A 8 -6.94 5.40 -37.54
CA ASP A 8 -5.73 5.99 -38.11
C ASP A 8 -5.57 7.50 -37.78
N GLY A 9 -5.67 7.82 -36.49
CA GLY A 9 -5.67 9.22 -36.06
C GLY A 9 -5.41 9.43 -34.57
N VAL A 10 -5.19 10.69 -34.20
CA VAL A 10 -4.95 11.12 -32.81
C VAL A 10 -6.20 11.77 -32.24
N TYR A 11 -6.69 11.25 -31.12
CA TYR A 11 -7.94 11.67 -30.51
C TYR A 11 -7.74 12.13 -29.05
N PRO A 12 -8.48 13.14 -28.57
CA PRO A 12 -8.48 13.51 -27.17
C PRO A 12 -9.25 12.49 -26.33
N ILE A 13 -8.91 12.42 -25.03
CA ILE A 13 -9.67 11.67 -24.03
C ILE A 13 -10.84 12.56 -23.60
N VAL A 14 -12.06 12.05 -23.73
CA VAL A 14 -13.31 12.83 -23.53
C VAL A 14 -14.13 12.34 -22.34
N HIS A 15 -13.92 11.10 -21.90
CA HIS A 15 -14.50 10.59 -20.65
C HIS A 15 -13.44 9.94 -19.79
N ILE A 16 -13.39 10.38 -18.54
CA ILE A 16 -12.45 9.93 -17.53
C ILE A 16 -13.26 9.29 -16.39
N LEU A 17 -12.88 8.09 -15.98
CA LEU A 17 -13.55 7.41 -14.87
C LEU A 17 -13.14 8.06 -13.54
N PRO A 18 -14.07 8.34 -12.61
CA PRO A 18 -13.73 8.99 -11.35
C PRO A 18 -12.97 8.02 -10.45
N ARG A 19 -11.68 8.30 -10.23
CA ARG A 19 -10.77 7.48 -9.38
C ARG A 19 -10.30 8.19 -8.11
N GLY A 20 -10.85 9.37 -7.81
CA GLY A 20 -10.53 10.12 -6.58
C GLY A 20 -9.10 10.67 -6.53
N MET A 21 -8.43 10.76 -7.69
CA MET A 21 -7.08 11.30 -7.83
C MET A 21 -7.05 12.40 -8.88
N ASP A 22 -6.30 13.45 -8.56
CA ASP A 22 -6.28 14.69 -9.30
C ASP A 22 -4.85 15.24 -9.32
N MET A 23 -4.41 15.74 -10.47
CA MET A 23 -3.15 16.45 -10.63
C MET A 23 -3.49 17.85 -11.17
N ASP A 24 -3.42 18.85 -10.29
CA ASP A 24 -3.71 20.27 -10.62
C ASP A 24 -5.10 20.52 -11.24
N GLY A 25 -6.14 19.90 -10.68
CA GLY A 25 -7.52 20.02 -11.14
C GLY A 25 -7.85 19.20 -12.40
N LYS A 26 -6.90 18.38 -12.87
CA LYS A 26 -7.11 17.46 -13.98
C LYS A 26 -6.81 16.02 -13.55
N PRO A 27 -7.79 15.10 -13.70
CA PRO A 27 -7.53 13.72 -13.40
C PRO A 27 -6.55 13.12 -14.43
N PRO A 28 -5.59 12.31 -13.98
CA PRO A 28 -4.75 11.51 -14.87
C PRO A 28 -5.58 10.57 -15.75
N ALA A 29 -5.01 10.19 -16.89
CA ALA A 29 -5.61 9.18 -17.77
C ALA A 29 -5.37 7.78 -17.22
N PHE A 30 -6.42 6.96 -17.17
CA PHE A 30 -6.39 5.58 -16.67
C PHE A 30 -6.81 4.55 -17.71
N GLU A 31 -6.50 3.29 -17.39
CA GLU A 31 -7.11 2.13 -18.01
C GLU A 31 -8.64 2.28 -18.06
N GLY A 32 -9.18 2.11 -19.27
CA GLY A 32 -10.61 2.11 -19.51
C GLY A 32 -11.24 3.49 -19.78
N ASP A 33 -10.48 4.58 -19.69
CA ASP A 33 -10.92 5.92 -20.13
C ASP A 33 -11.24 5.92 -21.63
N ARG A 34 -12.15 6.80 -22.06
CA ARG A 34 -12.67 6.82 -23.45
C ARG A 34 -12.16 8.01 -24.23
N THR A 35 -11.67 7.72 -25.43
CA THR A 35 -11.27 8.71 -26.44
C THR A 35 -12.45 9.16 -27.31
N ALA A 36 -12.30 10.29 -28.01
CA ALA A 36 -13.35 10.83 -28.88
C ALA A 36 -13.75 9.87 -30.03
N CYS A 37 -12.86 8.98 -30.47
CA CYS A 37 -13.20 7.95 -31.45
C CYS A 37 -13.92 6.73 -30.85
N GLY A 38 -14.16 6.72 -29.53
CA GLY A 38 -14.85 5.63 -28.82
C GLY A 38 -13.92 4.53 -28.30
N ALA A 39 -12.64 4.54 -28.66
CA ALA A 39 -11.66 3.58 -28.15
C ALA A 39 -11.40 3.78 -26.64
N ARG A 40 -11.16 2.67 -25.94
CA ARG A 40 -10.77 2.67 -24.52
C ARG A 40 -9.27 2.59 -24.38
N LEU A 41 -8.72 3.33 -23.43
CA LEU A 41 -7.29 3.29 -23.14
C LEU A 41 -6.89 1.97 -22.51
N ILE A 42 -5.79 1.43 -23.00
CA ILE A 42 -5.07 0.30 -22.40
C ILE A 42 -3.74 0.86 -21.91
N ALA A 43 -3.56 0.94 -20.61
CA ALA A 43 -2.36 1.40 -19.95
C ALA A 43 -1.27 0.32 -20.03
N SER A 44 -0.07 0.71 -20.47
CA SER A 44 1.08 -0.20 -20.47
C SER A 44 1.61 -0.49 -19.06
N GLN A 45 1.18 0.30 -18.06
CA GLN A 45 1.48 0.13 -16.64
C GLN A 45 0.21 0.44 -15.84
N ALA A 46 -0.21 -0.47 -14.96
CA ALA A 46 -1.45 -0.35 -14.19
C ALA A 46 -1.27 0.31 -12.81
N SER A 47 -0.02 0.58 -12.40
CA SER A 47 0.30 1.17 -11.10
C SER A 47 0.94 2.55 -11.28
N ALA A 48 0.37 3.54 -10.59
CA ALA A 48 0.96 4.86 -10.43
C ALA A 48 1.02 5.17 -8.93
N THR A 49 2.22 5.23 -8.36
CA THR A 49 2.43 5.62 -6.97
C THR A 49 2.57 7.13 -6.91
N ALA A 50 1.56 7.82 -6.37
CA ALA A 50 1.69 9.22 -5.98
C ALA A 50 2.19 9.25 -4.54
N GLU A 51 3.41 9.75 -4.31
CA GLU A 51 3.86 10.09 -2.97
C GLU A 51 3.18 11.41 -2.58
N PRO A 52 2.28 11.41 -1.59
CA PRO A 52 1.69 12.66 -1.15
C PRO A 52 2.81 13.53 -0.56
N THR A 53 3.20 14.58 -1.26
CA THR A 53 4.04 15.64 -0.68
C THR A 53 3.17 16.45 0.29
N GLN A 54 2.75 15.80 1.37
CA GLN A 54 1.96 16.42 2.43
C GLN A 54 2.88 17.24 3.30
N LYS A 55 2.76 18.57 3.13
CA LYS A 55 3.06 19.53 4.20
C LYS A 55 2.34 19.06 5.47
N PRO A 56 2.96 19.17 6.66
CA PRO A 56 2.58 18.38 7.81
C PRO A 56 1.28 18.90 8.44
N TRP A 57 0.15 18.26 8.15
CA TRP A 57 -1.01 18.30 9.04
C TRP A 57 -1.28 16.89 9.57
N ARG A 58 -1.24 16.79 10.89
CA ARG A 58 -1.31 15.57 11.69
C ARG A 58 -2.66 14.87 11.49
N VAL A 59 -2.66 13.73 10.81
CA VAL A 59 -3.50 12.57 11.16
C VAL A 59 -2.65 11.33 10.96
N LYS A 60 -2.10 10.80 12.07
CA LYS A 60 -1.41 9.49 12.08
C LYS A 60 -2.46 8.39 12.02
N SER A 61 -3.01 8.14 10.84
CA SER A 61 -3.63 6.84 10.56
C SER A 61 -2.60 5.99 9.85
N PRO A 62 -2.28 4.77 10.32
CA PRO A 62 -1.42 3.86 9.56
C PRO A 62 -2.14 3.53 8.26
N ALA A 63 -1.64 4.07 7.15
CA ALA A 63 -2.08 3.66 5.82
C ALA A 63 -1.50 2.26 5.55
N VAL A 64 -2.33 1.23 5.73
CA VAL A 64 -2.00 -0.12 5.28
C VAL A 64 -2.05 -0.11 3.76
N SER A 65 -0.88 -0.09 3.11
CA SER A 65 -0.77 -0.28 1.67
C SER A 65 -0.78 -1.78 1.39
N HIS A 66 -1.89 -2.29 0.86
CA HIS A 66 -1.97 -3.66 0.38
C HIS A 66 -1.11 -3.79 -0.88
N GLN A 67 0.12 -4.31 -0.76
CA GLN A 67 0.91 -4.73 -1.91
C GLN A 67 0.42 -6.11 -2.32
N THR A 68 -0.51 -6.19 -3.28
CA THR A 68 -0.80 -7.43 -3.99
C THR A 68 0.35 -7.70 -4.95
N VAL A 69 1.40 -8.39 -4.47
CA VAL A 69 2.60 -8.66 -5.26
C VAL A 69 2.32 -9.64 -6.41
N ASN A 70 1.18 -10.36 -6.42
CA ASN A 70 0.85 -11.27 -7.52
C ASN A 70 -0.66 -11.31 -7.78
N ASP A 71 -1.06 -11.10 -9.04
CA ASP A 71 -2.41 -11.36 -9.60
C ASP A 71 -2.62 -12.88 -9.77
N ASN A 72 -2.37 -13.63 -8.70
CA ASN A 72 -2.73 -15.03 -8.61
C ASN A 72 -3.92 -15.08 -7.64
N PRO A 73 -5.01 -15.82 -7.90
CA PRO A 73 -6.05 -16.12 -6.91
C PRO A 73 -5.50 -17.04 -5.79
N GLY A 74 -4.29 -16.76 -5.31
CA GLY A 74 -3.69 -17.36 -4.14
C GLY A 74 -4.21 -16.69 -2.88
N LEU A 75 -3.90 -17.32 -1.75
CA LEU A 75 -4.28 -16.85 -0.43
C LEU A 75 -3.79 -15.40 -0.20
N TYR A 76 -4.63 -14.59 0.43
CA TYR A 76 -4.24 -13.27 0.91
C TYR A 76 -3.09 -13.43 1.88
N GLN A 77 -1.94 -12.82 1.58
CA GLN A 77 -0.75 -12.95 2.42
C GLN A 77 -0.21 -11.61 2.90
N GLY A 78 0.30 -11.58 4.12
CA GLY A 78 0.91 -10.40 4.70
C GLY A 78 1.88 -10.74 5.83
N ARG A 79 2.78 -9.80 6.12
CA ARG A 79 3.70 -9.84 7.26
C ARG A 79 4.00 -8.42 7.75
N PHE A 80 4.43 -8.28 9.00
CA PHE A 80 4.85 -7.02 9.58
C PHE A 80 6.38 -6.93 9.61
N HIS A 81 6.89 -5.70 9.47
CA HIS A 81 8.30 -5.40 9.66
C HIS A 81 8.46 -4.56 10.93
N VAL A 82 9.23 -5.06 11.89
CA VAL A 82 9.50 -4.38 13.15
C VAL A 82 10.83 -3.65 13.05
N MET A 83 10.76 -2.33 13.20
CA MET A 83 11.92 -1.45 13.19
C MET A 83 11.98 -0.63 14.49
N ASP A 84 13.19 -0.31 14.88
CA ASP A 84 13.49 0.62 15.95
C ASP A 84 13.28 2.06 15.44
N GLU A 85 12.46 2.85 16.14
CA GLU A 85 12.10 4.20 15.71
C GLU A 85 13.28 5.18 15.80
N ALA A 86 14.20 4.98 16.76
CA ALA A 86 15.32 5.88 16.99
C ALA A 86 16.46 5.67 16.00
N THR A 87 16.72 4.43 15.61
CA THR A 87 17.85 4.03 14.78
C THR A 87 17.45 3.62 13.36
N GLY A 88 16.16 3.39 13.10
CA GLY A 88 15.64 2.85 11.84
C GLY A 88 16.05 1.39 11.59
N ARG A 89 16.65 0.71 12.58
CA ARG A 89 17.17 -0.65 12.42
C ARG A 89 16.08 -1.69 12.64
N SER A 90 16.08 -2.73 11.82
CA SER A 90 15.23 -3.90 12.04
C SER A 90 15.49 -4.55 13.41
N ILE A 91 14.42 -4.86 14.16
CA ILE A 91 14.54 -5.51 15.47
C ILE A 91 14.33 -7.01 15.28
N ALA A 92 15.44 -7.76 15.35
CA ALA A 92 15.41 -9.22 15.30
C ALA A 92 14.96 -9.83 16.62
N ASN A 93 14.41 -11.06 16.56
CA ASN A 93 14.07 -11.88 17.71
C ASN A 93 13.09 -11.22 18.71
N HIS A 94 12.24 -10.32 18.21
CA HIS A 94 11.29 -9.58 19.01
C HIS A 94 9.98 -10.37 19.16
N PRO A 95 9.51 -10.67 20.38
CA PRO A 95 8.27 -11.40 20.57
C PRO A 95 7.08 -10.57 20.10
N TYR A 96 6.17 -11.20 19.35
CA TYR A 96 4.95 -10.57 18.87
C TYR A 96 3.76 -11.51 18.99
N THR A 97 2.57 -10.90 18.98
CA THR A 97 1.27 -11.56 18.88
C THR A 97 0.48 -10.86 17.78
N LEU A 98 -0.02 -11.64 16.83
CA LEU A 98 -0.97 -11.18 15.82
C LEU A 98 -2.38 -11.66 16.19
N TYR A 99 -3.34 -10.76 16.00
CA TYR A 99 -4.77 -11.07 16.08
C TYR A 99 -5.36 -10.89 14.69
N ALA A 100 -5.86 -11.96 14.11
CA ALA A 100 -6.59 -11.92 12.86
C ALA A 100 -8.08 -11.66 13.12
N SER A 101 -8.77 -11.07 12.14
CA SER A 101 -10.20 -10.75 12.25
C SER A 101 -11.12 -11.98 12.30
N ASP A 102 -10.61 -13.15 11.94
CA ASP A 102 -11.28 -14.46 12.10
C ASP A 102 -11.24 -14.96 13.55
N GLY A 103 -10.55 -14.25 14.46
CA GLY A 103 -10.36 -14.64 15.85
C GLY A 103 -9.10 -15.47 16.11
N SER A 104 -8.33 -15.79 15.06
CA SER A 104 -7.08 -16.52 15.19
C SER A 104 -6.00 -15.67 15.85
N VAL A 105 -5.27 -16.25 16.81
CA VAL A 105 -4.19 -15.58 17.53
C VAL A 105 -2.89 -16.32 17.26
N ILE A 106 -1.90 -15.61 16.73
CA ILE A 106 -0.62 -16.19 16.32
C ILE A 106 0.50 -15.48 17.07
N SER A 107 1.23 -16.22 17.91
CA SER A 107 2.41 -15.71 18.60
C SER A 107 3.68 -16.17 17.91
N GLY A 108 4.73 -15.35 17.97
CA GLY A 108 6.00 -15.65 17.33
C GLY A 108 7.10 -14.69 17.72
N ARG A 109 8.25 -14.82 17.05
CA ARG A 109 9.40 -13.91 17.16
C ARG A 109 9.81 -13.45 15.76
N THR A 110 10.22 -12.20 15.63
CA THR A 110 10.71 -11.67 14.34
C THR A 110 12.01 -12.35 13.93
N ASP A 111 12.23 -12.48 12.62
CA ASP A 111 13.45 -13.03 12.04
C ASP A 111 14.66 -12.08 12.18
N GLU A 112 15.83 -12.47 11.67
CA GLU A 112 17.06 -11.65 11.68
C GLU A 112 16.90 -10.29 10.99
N ASN A 113 15.95 -10.20 10.05
CA ASN A 113 15.64 -8.99 9.30
C ASN A 113 14.47 -8.19 9.91
N GLY A 114 13.96 -8.61 11.07
CA GLY A 114 12.87 -7.97 11.80
C GLY A 114 11.47 -8.25 11.24
N TYR A 115 11.31 -9.21 10.34
CA TYR A 115 10.01 -9.57 9.80
C TYR A 115 9.29 -10.60 10.68
N THR A 116 7.97 -10.48 10.76
CA THR A 116 7.13 -11.59 11.24
C THR A 116 7.07 -12.69 10.19
N GLN A 117 6.57 -13.86 10.57
CA GLN A 117 6.30 -14.93 9.60
C GLN A 117 5.25 -14.47 8.58
N TRP A 118 5.17 -15.18 7.46
CA TRP A 118 4.10 -14.99 6.50
C TRP A 118 2.79 -15.52 7.07
N HIS A 119 1.74 -14.73 6.94
CA HIS A 119 0.38 -15.10 7.31
C HIS A 119 -0.47 -15.14 6.06
N GLU A 120 -1.06 -16.29 5.79
CA GLU A 120 -1.91 -16.56 4.63
C GLU A 120 -3.36 -16.74 5.09
N ALA A 121 -4.31 -16.23 4.30
CA ALA A 121 -5.74 -16.35 4.56
C ALA A 121 -6.52 -16.55 3.25
N GLU A 122 -7.58 -17.35 3.30
CA GLU A 122 -8.47 -17.59 2.14
C GLU A 122 -9.36 -16.38 1.81
N SER A 123 -9.47 -15.42 2.73
CA SER A 123 -10.29 -14.23 2.59
C SER A 123 -9.55 -12.98 3.10
N PRO A 124 -9.90 -11.78 2.62
CA PRO A 124 -9.27 -10.55 3.10
C PRO A 124 -9.60 -10.37 4.58
N ALA A 125 -8.57 -10.42 5.42
CA ALA A 125 -8.68 -10.32 6.87
C ALA A 125 -7.82 -9.17 7.39
N SER A 126 -8.31 -8.52 8.44
CA SER A 126 -7.51 -7.51 9.16
C SER A 126 -6.58 -8.22 10.13
N LEU A 127 -5.29 -7.84 10.13
CA LEU A 127 -4.30 -8.33 11.09
C LEU A 127 -3.94 -7.19 12.05
N ARG A 128 -4.00 -7.46 13.35
CA ARG A 128 -3.56 -6.53 14.40
C ARG A 128 -2.29 -7.05 15.05
N PHE A 129 -1.22 -6.29 14.91
CA PHE A 129 0.05 -6.55 15.55
C PHE A 129 0.06 -6.02 16.99
N ALA A 130 0.55 -6.83 17.92
CA ALA A 130 0.84 -6.43 19.29
C ALA A 130 2.21 -6.99 19.69
N SER A 131 3.09 -6.14 20.20
CA SER A 131 4.32 -6.57 20.87
C SER A 131 4.53 -5.75 22.14
N PRO A 132 5.20 -6.32 23.16
CA PRO A 132 5.68 -5.53 24.28
C PRO A 132 6.73 -4.53 23.76
N SER A 133 6.51 -3.24 23.98
CA SER A 133 7.45 -2.20 23.59
C SER A 133 8.79 -2.40 24.28
N THR A 134 9.84 -2.70 23.53
CA THR A 134 11.23 -2.73 24.03
C THR A 134 11.94 -1.38 23.86
N GLN A 135 11.27 -0.37 23.32
CA GLN A 135 11.83 0.97 23.20
C GLN A 135 11.97 1.60 24.59
N VAL A 136 13.19 1.96 24.95
CA VAL A 136 13.44 2.85 26.08
C VAL A 136 12.90 4.22 25.68
N ARG A 137 11.97 4.77 26.46
CA ARG A 137 11.47 6.14 26.28
C ARG A 137 12.68 7.07 26.23
N GLY A 138 12.95 7.66 25.05
CA GLY A 138 14.06 8.59 24.85
C GLY A 138 14.09 9.61 25.99
N GLY A 139 15.23 9.71 26.65
CA GLY A 139 15.41 10.49 27.87
C GLY A 139 14.93 11.94 27.69
N ALA A 140 14.30 12.47 28.73
CA ALA A 140 14.08 13.89 28.88
C ALA A 140 15.45 14.60 28.79
N GLY A 141 15.71 15.25 27.66
CA GLY A 141 16.77 16.25 27.56
C GLY A 141 16.28 17.51 28.25
N ASP A 142 16.67 17.67 29.50
CA ASP A 142 16.70 18.95 30.22
C ASP A 142 17.85 19.79 29.62
N GLN A 143 17.51 20.97 29.09
CA GLN A 143 18.39 22.14 28.92
C GLN A 143 17.54 23.37 28.59
#